data_AF-A0A1U7LNS5-F1
#
_entry.id   AF-A0A1U7LNS5-F1
#
_cell.length_a   1.000
_cell.length_b   1.000
_cell.length_c   1.000
_cell.angle_alpha   90.00
_cell.angle_beta   90.00
_cell.angle_gamma   90.00
#
_symmetry.space_group_name_H-M   'P 1'
#
loop_
_entity.id
_entity.type
_entity.pdbx_description
1 polymer ?
#
loop_
_entity_poly.entity_id
_entity_poly.type
_entity_poly.pdbx_seq_one_letter_code
_entity_poly.pdbx_strand_id
1 'polypeptide(L)'
;MLRNCPVIPCLRFRSGGGACSNSNGFQIASQADLDALQDCQTVKGDVIVTRDLPSLSVPSGLTAIQGDFLVAQAISMTSLTASSLQSISGKFQLLNLTILTTLNMPSLTSVGTLDWTTVPALRSYVTAITTANSVSIIDTRLEDLSGFSLKSLGGANINNNRYMKLISLGNLSSATGAISVAFNAASASVDLSSLLSAGNVSLNNVGDVFIPLLANVSGSFSLHQCTSQKYAAPKLTLVQESFSIIDNSALTDISMPILKEAGSPLYNNK
;
A
#
# COMPACT_ATOMS: atom_id res chain seq x y z
N MET A 1 10.50 7.01 48.62
CA MET A 1 10.34 7.45 47.23
C MET A 1 11.04 6.45 46.32
N LEU A 2 10.31 5.41 45.91
CA LEU A 2 10.81 4.38 45.00
C LEU A 2 10.51 4.85 43.57
N ARG A 3 11.55 5.12 42.79
CA ARG A 3 11.43 5.38 41.35
C ARG A 3 11.14 4.06 40.66
N ASN A 4 9.96 3.96 40.02
CA ASN A 4 9.61 2.88 39.13
C ASN A 4 10.62 2.81 37.97
N CYS A 5 11.27 1.67 37.85
CA CYS A 5 12.08 1.28 36.70
C CYS A 5 11.12 0.84 35.57
N PRO A 6 11.17 1.41 34.36
CA PRO A 6 10.45 0.83 33.22
C PRO A 6 11.18 -0.45 32.78
N VAL A 7 10.41 -1.52 32.66
CA VAL A 7 10.87 -2.86 32.32
C VAL A 7 11.21 -2.92 30.83
N ILE A 8 12.47 -2.64 30.50
CA ILE A 8 13.13 -3.19 29.30
C ILE A 8 14.18 -4.15 29.84
N PRO A 9 14.11 -5.47 29.58
CA PRO A 9 15.17 -6.39 29.97
C PRO A 9 16.46 -5.91 29.28
N CYS A 10 17.50 -5.69 30.07
CA CYS A 10 18.83 -5.24 29.63
C CYS A 10 19.23 -5.87 28.28
N LEU A 11 19.07 -5.11 27.19
CA LEU A 11 19.81 -5.36 25.95
C LEU A 11 21.28 -5.12 26.27
N ARG A 12 22.10 -6.17 26.18
CA ARG A 12 23.56 -6.01 26.18
C ARG A 12 23.93 -5.26 24.91
N PHE A 13 24.11 -3.95 25.02
CA PHE A 13 24.71 -3.11 23.98
C PHE A 13 26.15 -3.55 23.76
N ARG A 14 26.44 -4.16 22.62
CA ARG A 14 27.80 -4.17 22.06
C ARG A 14 27.91 -2.94 21.16
N SER A 15 28.75 -1.99 21.57
CA SER A 15 29.06 -0.79 20.79
C SER A 15 29.72 -1.20 19.47
N GLY A 16 29.00 -0.97 18.37
CA GLY A 16 29.46 -1.18 17.00
C GLY A 16 28.30 -1.47 16.07
N GLY A 17 27.58 -0.42 15.61
CA GLY A 17 26.58 -0.48 14.52
C GLY A 17 25.70 -1.74 14.52
N GLY A 18 25.22 -2.14 15.70
CA GLY A 18 24.78 -3.51 15.95
C GLY A 18 23.32 -3.76 15.58
N ALA A 19 23.00 -5.02 15.25
CA ALA A 19 21.62 -5.46 15.17
C ALA A 19 21.05 -5.70 16.59
N CYS A 20 19.91 -5.12 16.91
CA CYS A 20 19.15 -5.41 18.12
C CYS A 20 18.12 -6.50 17.81
N SER A 21 17.83 -7.39 18.77
CA SER A 21 16.95 -8.54 18.51
C SER A 21 16.04 -8.82 19.69
N ASN A 22 14.75 -9.00 19.42
CA ASN A 22 13.75 -9.39 20.39
C ASN A 22 12.64 -10.18 19.70
N SER A 23 12.54 -11.47 19.99
CA SER A 23 11.52 -12.36 19.40
C SER A 23 10.09 -12.02 19.82
N ASN A 24 9.91 -11.29 20.91
CA ASN A 24 8.59 -10.86 21.40
C ASN A 24 8.19 -9.46 20.87
N GLY A 25 9.01 -8.87 20.01
CA GLY A 25 8.84 -7.52 19.51
C GLY A 25 9.22 -6.41 20.52
N PHE A 26 9.47 -5.23 20.00
CA PHE A 26 9.78 -4.00 20.70
C PHE A 26 8.50 -3.21 20.92
N GLN A 27 8.05 -3.15 22.17
CA GLN A 27 6.83 -2.46 22.57
C GLN A 27 7.14 -0.98 22.78
N ILE A 28 6.54 -0.11 21.98
CA ILE A 28 6.76 1.33 22.00
C ILE A 28 5.56 1.98 22.69
N ALA A 29 5.70 2.34 23.97
CA ALA A 29 4.67 3.04 24.74
C ALA A 29 4.91 4.56 24.77
N SER A 30 6.08 5.01 24.35
CA SER A 30 6.55 6.40 24.33
C SER A 30 7.63 6.60 23.27
N GLN A 31 7.95 7.86 22.94
CA GLN A 31 9.08 8.19 22.08
C GLN A 31 10.42 7.67 22.63
N ALA A 32 10.59 7.69 23.97
CA ALA A 32 11.82 7.23 24.62
C ALA A 32 12.08 5.72 24.40
N ASP A 33 11.04 4.90 24.29
CA ASP A 33 11.19 3.46 24.01
C ASP A 33 11.75 3.23 22.60
N LEU A 34 11.35 4.08 21.65
CA LEU A 34 11.85 4.02 20.27
C LEU A 34 13.27 4.60 20.17
N ASP A 35 13.55 5.69 20.89
CA ASP A 35 14.88 6.31 20.98
C ASP A 35 15.91 5.35 21.62
N ALA A 36 15.48 4.43 22.48
CA ALA A 36 16.36 3.38 23.02
C ALA A 36 16.93 2.46 21.92
N LEU A 37 16.37 2.47 20.72
CA LEU A 37 16.87 1.73 19.55
C LEU A 37 17.83 2.55 18.68
N GLN A 38 18.23 3.76 19.09
CA GLN A 38 19.06 4.66 18.28
C GLN A 38 20.43 4.06 17.87
N ASP A 39 21.03 3.22 18.71
CA ASP A 39 22.31 2.56 18.38
C ASP A 39 22.13 1.27 17.56
N CYS A 40 20.88 0.87 17.32
CA CYS A 40 20.53 -0.30 16.53
C CYS A 40 20.41 0.10 15.04
N GLN A 41 21.35 -0.31 14.20
CA GLN A 41 21.19 -0.09 12.76
C GLN A 41 20.06 -0.95 12.18
N THR A 42 19.92 -2.16 12.70
CA THR A 42 18.86 -3.10 12.32
C THR A 42 18.18 -3.64 13.57
N VAL A 43 16.86 -3.71 13.54
CA VAL A 43 16.05 -4.37 14.57
C VAL A 43 15.55 -5.70 14.01
N LYS A 44 15.69 -6.80 14.76
CA LYS A 44 15.12 -8.11 14.45
C LYS A 44 13.97 -8.42 15.39
N GLY A 45 12.77 -8.56 14.83
CA GLY A 45 11.52 -8.58 15.58
C GLY A 45 10.68 -7.34 15.28
N ASP A 46 9.42 -7.42 15.67
CA ASP A 46 8.42 -6.39 15.34
C ASP A 46 8.62 -5.13 16.17
N VAL A 47 8.29 -3.96 15.61
CA VAL A 47 8.21 -2.69 16.33
C VAL A 47 6.74 -2.33 16.45
N ILE A 48 6.21 -2.30 17.67
CA ILE A 48 4.76 -2.24 17.92
C ILE A 48 4.46 -1.03 18.79
N VAL A 49 3.72 -0.05 18.25
CA VAL A 49 3.24 1.09 19.03
C VAL A 49 2.02 0.66 19.84
N THR A 50 2.15 0.72 21.17
CA THR A 50 1.18 0.15 22.12
C THR A 50 0.29 1.18 22.79
N ARG A 51 0.57 2.47 22.59
CA ARG A 51 -0.14 3.60 23.21
C ARG A 51 -0.50 4.64 22.18
N ASP A 52 -1.51 5.44 22.51
CA ASP A 52 -1.88 6.60 21.73
C ASP A 52 -0.84 7.71 21.93
N LEU A 53 -0.08 8.00 20.88
CA LEU A 53 0.99 8.99 20.86
C LEU A 53 0.64 10.10 19.86
N PRO A 54 0.82 11.39 20.21
CA PRO A 54 0.47 12.50 19.32
C PRO A 54 1.37 12.59 18.08
N SER A 55 2.58 12.06 18.18
CA SER A 55 3.56 11.97 17.09
C SER A 55 4.58 10.88 17.42
N LEU A 56 5.25 10.35 16.39
CA LEU A 56 6.34 9.41 16.55
C LEU A 56 7.45 9.68 15.53
N SER A 57 8.70 9.66 15.97
CA SER A 57 9.87 9.78 15.08
C SER A 57 10.80 8.59 15.27
N VAL A 58 11.03 7.82 14.22
CA VAL A 58 12.05 6.75 14.23
C VAL A 58 13.44 7.39 14.30
N PRO A 59 14.33 6.97 15.22
CA PRO A 59 15.65 7.56 15.37
C PRO A 59 16.51 7.33 14.12
N SER A 60 17.37 8.30 13.81
CA SER A 60 18.15 8.32 12.57
C SER A 60 19.16 7.17 12.43
N GLY A 61 19.52 6.51 13.53
CA GLY A 61 20.40 5.36 13.52
C GLY A 61 19.73 4.08 13.03
N LEU A 62 18.40 3.97 13.12
CA LEU A 62 17.65 2.80 12.68
C LEU A 62 17.34 2.86 11.18
N THR A 63 17.93 1.95 10.40
CA THR A 63 17.77 1.89 8.94
C THR A 63 16.96 0.68 8.48
N ALA A 64 16.80 -0.36 9.29
CA ALA A 64 16.06 -1.55 8.91
C ALA A 64 15.29 -2.20 10.07
N ILE A 65 14.07 -2.65 9.78
CA ILE A 65 13.26 -3.51 10.66
C ILE A 65 13.10 -4.87 9.97
N GLN A 66 13.70 -5.90 10.53
CA GLN A 66 13.53 -7.31 10.17
C GLN A 66 12.34 -7.89 10.95
N GLY A 67 11.14 -7.45 10.59
CA GLY A 67 9.88 -7.74 11.25
C GLY A 67 8.82 -6.76 10.76
N ASP A 68 7.73 -6.65 11.51
CA ASP A 68 6.65 -5.70 11.24
C ASP A 68 6.92 -4.35 11.92
N PHE A 69 6.41 -3.26 11.33
CA PHE A 69 6.24 -1.97 12.00
C PHE A 69 4.76 -1.66 12.09
N LEU A 70 4.20 -1.78 13.30
CA LEU A 70 2.77 -1.71 13.57
C LEU A 70 2.42 -0.46 14.37
N VAL A 71 1.60 0.41 13.78
CA VAL A 71 1.03 1.58 14.45
C VAL A 71 -0.48 1.49 14.34
N ALA A 72 -1.14 1.14 15.46
CA ALA A 72 -2.57 0.93 15.50
C ALA A 72 -3.23 1.72 16.64
N GLN A 73 -4.46 2.18 16.42
CA GLN A 73 -5.30 2.82 17.44
C GLN A 73 -4.69 4.07 18.12
N ALA A 74 -3.69 4.70 17.51
CA ALA A 74 -3.14 5.98 17.97
C ALA A 74 -3.96 7.14 17.40
N ILE A 75 -5.18 7.30 17.91
CA ILE A 75 -6.19 8.26 17.44
C ILE A 75 -5.80 9.73 17.66
N SER A 76 -4.80 10.02 18.49
CA SER A 76 -4.24 11.35 18.69
C SER A 76 -3.03 11.62 17.79
N MET A 77 -2.54 10.62 17.05
CA MET A 77 -1.35 10.76 16.22
C MET A 77 -1.60 11.65 15.01
N THR A 78 -0.83 12.72 14.89
CA THR A 78 -0.91 13.68 13.78
C THR A 78 0.24 13.51 12.77
N SER A 79 1.37 12.97 13.21
CA SER A 79 2.55 12.74 12.36
C SER A 79 3.35 11.49 12.72
N LEU A 80 3.90 10.84 11.69
CA LEU A 80 4.87 9.76 11.79
C LEU A 80 6.05 10.03 10.87
N THR A 81 7.27 10.05 11.41
CA THR A 81 8.49 10.33 10.65
C THR A 81 9.52 9.22 10.80
N ALA A 82 10.17 8.83 9.71
CA ALA A 82 11.29 7.88 9.72
C ALA A 82 12.29 8.21 8.61
N SER A 83 13.03 9.29 8.79
CA SER A 83 13.89 9.86 7.74
C SER A 83 14.97 8.90 7.25
N SER A 84 15.50 8.04 8.12
CA SER A 84 16.58 7.10 7.80
C SER A 84 16.13 5.66 7.55
N LEU A 85 14.87 5.33 7.82
CA LEU A 85 14.39 3.95 7.71
C LEU A 85 14.29 3.57 6.23
N GLN A 86 15.04 2.55 5.82
CA GLN A 86 15.16 2.11 4.44
C GLN A 86 14.31 0.89 4.12
N SER A 87 14.14 -0.01 5.09
CA SER A 87 13.45 -1.28 4.87
C SER A 87 12.65 -1.78 6.08
N ILE A 88 11.50 -2.39 5.79
CA ILE A 88 10.68 -3.15 6.72
C ILE A 88 10.41 -4.50 6.07
N SER A 89 11.02 -5.59 6.54
CA SER A 89 10.90 -6.88 5.85
C SER A 89 9.50 -7.48 5.92
N GLY A 90 8.75 -7.15 6.98
CA GLY A 90 7.37 -7.59 7.20
C GLY A 90 6.35 -6.52 6.80
N LYS A 91 5.30 -6.40 7.59
CA LYS A 91 4.20 -5.46 7.39
C LYS A 91 4.54 -4.07 7.94
N PHE A 92 4.38 -3.05 7.12
CA PHE A 92 4.23 -1.68 7.59
C PHE A 92 2.73 -1.35 7.70
N GLN A 93 2.22 -1.32 8.93
CA GLN A 93 0.80 -1.13 9.22
C GLN A 93 0.51 0.22 9.87
N LEU A 94 -0.43 0.96 9.28
CA LEU A 94 -1.11 2.10 9.88
C LEU A 94 -2.60 1.76 9.96
N LEU A 95 -3.10 1.56 11.19
CA LEU A 95 -4.48 1.13 11.41
C LEU A 95 -5.21 2.07 12.37
N ASN A 96 -6.36 2.60 11.96
CA ASN A 96 -7.21 3.47 12.78
C ASN A 96 -6.47 4.71 13.33
N LEU A 97 -5.71 5.39 12.47
CA LEU A 97 -5.03 6.65 12.81
C LEU A 97 -5.84 7.82 12.25
N THR A 98 -6.94 8.13 12.93
CA THR A 98 -8.04 8.95 12.38
C THR A 98 -7.67 10.40 12.12
N ILE A 99 -6.62 10.93 12.77
CA ILE A 99 -6.15 12.30 12.60
C ILE A 99 -4.71 12.41 12.07
N LEU A 100 -4.10 11.29 11.64
CA LEU A 100 -2.75 11.31 11.06
C LEU A 100 -2.81 12.09 9.74
N THR A 101 -2.15 13.25 9.67
CA THR A 101 -2.16 14.08 8.47
C THR A 101 -0.92 13.89 7.60
N THR A 102 0.21 13.54 8.22
CA THR A 102 1.53 13.53 7.59
C THR A 102 2.30 12.27 7.89
N LEU A 103 2.75 11.59 6.84
CA LEU A 103 3.68 10.46 6.92
C LEU A 103 4.98 10.80 6.15
N ASN A 104 6.14 10.82 6.81
CA ASN A 104 7.39 11.22 6.15
C ASN A 104 8.48 10.17 6.32
N MET A 105 8.73 9.37 5.29
CA MET A 105 9.69 8.25 5.28
C MET A 105 10.47 8.23 3.94
N PRO A 106 11.22 9.30 3.61
CA PRO A 106 11.79 9.50 2.28
C PRO A 106 12.82 8.44 1.88
N SER A 107 13.45 7.77 2.85
CA SER A 107 14.43 6.71 2.60
C SER A 107 13.80 5.32 2.45
N LEU A 108 12.50 5.16 2.75
CA LEU A 108 11.84 3.85 2.77
C LEU A 108 11.64 3.37 1.33
N THR A 109 12.37 2.33 0.95
CA THR A 109 12.40 1.79 -0.41
C THR A 109 11.81 0.39 -0.53
N SER A 110 11.80 -0.37 0.57
CA SER A 110 11.35 -1.75 0.59
C SER A 110 10.47 -2.04 1.79
N VAL A 111 9.31 -2.63 1.53
CA VAL A 111 8.40 -3.15 2.54
C VAL A 111 7.97 -4.57 2.17
N GLY A 112 7.69 -5.44 3.13
CA GLY A 112 7.03 -6.71 2.83
C GLY A 112 5.59 -6.47 2.38
N THR A 113 4.77 -5.93 3.29
CA THR A 113 3.38 -5.53 3.00
C THR A 113 3.16 -4.10 3.46
N LEU A 114 2.50 -3.29 2.64
CA LEU A 114 1.99 -1.99 3.04
C LEU A 114 0.51 -2.10 3.36
N ASP A 115 0.12 -1.71 4.57
CA ASP A 115 -1.26 -1.78 5.05
C ASP A 115 -1.66 -0.48 5.74
N TRP A 116 -2.24 0.44 4.98
CA TRP A 116 -2.80 1.68 5.49
C TRP A 116 -4.31 1.60 5.44
N THR A 117 -4.93 1.34 6.59
CA THR A 117 -6.36 1.06 6.70
C THR A 117 -6.99 1.96 7.76
N THR A 118 -8.07 2.66 7.41
CA THR A 118 -8.73 3.63 8.29
C THR A 118 -7.78 4.75 8.72
N VAL A 119 -7.26 5.48 7.73
CA VAL A 119 -6.39 6.66 7.94
C VAL A 119 -6.99 7.91 7.27
N PRO A 120 -8.22 8.30 7.64
CA PRO A 120 -9.05 9.25 6.88
C PRO A 120 -8.56 10.69 6.88
N ALA A 121 -7.58 11.06 7.72
CA ALA A 121 -6.98 12.38 7.71
C ALA A 121 -5.68 12.45 6.90
N LEU A 122 -5.13 11.33 6.44
CA LEU A 122 -3.85 11.29 5.73
C LEU A 122 -4.00 11.93 4.36
N ARG A 123 -3.32 13.05 4.17
CA ARG A 123 -3.36 13.85 2.93
C ARG A 123 -2.05 13.85 2.18
N SER A 124 -0.94 13.67 2.89
CA SER A 124 0.40 13.66 2.30
C SER A 124 1.23 12.57 2.93
N TYR A 125 1.96 11.87 2.06
CA TYR A 125 3.05 11.01 2.46
C TYR A 125 4.29 11.30 1.60
N VAL A 126 5.45 10.93 2.12
CA VAL A 126 6.71 10.92 1.37
C VAL A 126 7.35 9.55 1.58
N THR A 127 7.53 8.81 0.50
CA THR A 127 8.22 7.52 0.47
C THR A 127 8.99 7.38 -0.84
N ALA A 128 9.86 6.37 -0.92
CA ALA A 128 10.58 5.99 -2.14
C ALA A 128 10.38 4.50 -2.45
N ILE A 129 9.19 3.96 -2.15
CA ILE A 129 8.94 2.52 -2.18
C ILE A 129 9.00 2.01 -3.62
N THR A 130 9.95 1.11 -3.87
CA THR A 130 10.14 0.42 -5.16
C THR A 130 9.87 -1.08 -5.05
N THR A 131 9.86 -1.61 -3.83
CA THR A 131 9.61 -3.03 -3.56
C THR A 131 8.52 -3.19 -2.50
N ALA A 132 7.48 -3.95 -2.84
CA ALA A 132 6.45 -4.43 -1.92
C ALA A 132 5.92 -5.78 -2.42
N ASN A 133 5.52 -6.68 -1.52
CA ASN A 133 4.77 -7.89 -1.89
C ASN A 133 3.28 -7.59 -2.04
N SER A 134 2.72 -6.72 -1.20
CA SER A 134 1.32 -6.30 -1.33
C SER A 134 1.11 -4.89 -0.82
N VAL A 135 0.08 -4.23 -1.37
CA VAL A 135 -0.30 -2.85 -1.04
C VAL A 135 -1.79 -2.80 -0.72
N SER A 136 -2.14 -2.27 0.45
CA SER A 136 -3.51 -1.98 0.87
C SER A 136 -3.59 -0.53 1.32
N ILE A 137 -4.42 0.26 0.65
CA ILE A 137 -4.64 1.69 0.95
C ILE A 137 -6.14 1.91 0.97
N ILE A 138 -6.68 2.00 2.19
CA ILE A 138 -8.12 1.94 2.45
C ILE A 138 -8.53 3.08 3.38
N ASP A 139 -9.63 3.75 3.04
CA ASP A 139 -10.24 4.81 3.85
C ASP A 139 -9.26 5.95 4.19
N THR A 140 -8.55 6.46 3.17
CA THR A 140 -7.64 7.62 3.30
C THR A 140 -8.21 8.88 2.65
N ARG A 141 -7.55 10.02 2.87
CA ARG A 141 -7.84 11.29 2.18
C ARG A 141 -6.78 11.66 1.15
N LEU A 142 -5.98 10.70 0.72
CA LEU A 142 -5.00 10.88 -0.33
C LEU A 142 -5.71 11.23 -1.65
N GLU A 143 -5.15 12.18 -2.40
CA GLU A 143 -5.65 12.57 -3.73
C GLU A 143 -4.91 11.87 -4.86
N ASP A 144 -3.66 11.47 -4.62
CA ASP A 144 -2.83 10.75 -5.55
C ASP A 144 -2.06 9.63 -4.85
N LEU A 145 -1.67 8.64 -5.65
CA LEU A 145 -0.79 7.55 -5.25
C LEU A 145 0.56 7.66 -5.98
N SER A 146 1.26 8.78 -5.84
CA SER A 146 2.62 8.97 -6.37
C SER A 146 3.71 8.48 -5.40
N GLY A 147 5.00 8.48 -5.78
CA GLY A 147 6.08 8.00 -4.87
C GLY A 147 6.19 6.48 -4.70
N PHE A 148 5.35 5.72 -5.41
CA PHE A 148 5.53 4.28 -5.63
C PHE A 148 6.12 4.04 -7.01
N SER A 149 7.16 3.20 -7.09
CA SER A 149 7.71 2.73 -8.37
C SER A 149 7.90 1.22 -8.33
N LEU A 150 6.79 0.53 -8.10
CA LEU A 150 6.71 -0.92 -7.95
C LEU A 150 6.84 -1.61 -9.31
N LYS A 151 7.69 -2.64 -9.41
CA LYS A 151 7.87 -3.45 -10.62
C LYS A 151 6.94 -4.66 -10.67
N SER A 152 6.74 -5.31 -9.53
CA SER A 152 5.88 -6.49 -9.40
C SER A 152 5.19 -6.50 -8.04
N LEU A 153 3.99 -7.09 -7.97
CA LEU A 153 3.24 -7.25 -6.73
C LEU A 153 2.59 -8.64 -6.64
N GLY A 154 2.36 -9.09 -5.41
CA GLY A 154 1.39 -10.14 -5.11
C GLY A 154 -0.05 -9.64 -5.22
N GLY A 155 -0.31 -8.37 -4.90
CA GLY A 155 -1.62 -7.76 -5.10
C GLY A 155 -1.71 -6.32 -4.61
N ALA A 156 -2.74 -5.62 -5.04
CA ALA A 156 -3.06 -4.25 -4.63
C ALA A 156 -4.54 -4.13 -4.31
N ASN A 157 -4.87 -3.48 -3.20
CA ASN A 157 -6.23 -3.12 -2.81
C ASN A 157 -6.29 -1.63 -2.48
N ILE A 158 -6.90 -0.85 -3.37
CA ILE A 158 -6.98 0.61 -3.27
C ILE A 158 -8.45 0.97 -3.22
N ASN A 159 -8.97 1.15 -2.00
CA ASN A 159 -10.41 1.09 -1.75
C ASN A 159 -10.90 2.24 -0.87
N ASN A 160 -12.12 2.72 -1.11
CA ASN A 160 -12.80 3.74 -0.30
C ASN A 160 -12.02 5.05 -0.12
N ASN A 161 -11.07 5.39 -1.01
CA ASN A 161 -10.36 6.66 -0.95
C ASN A 161 -11.13 7.69 -1.78
N ARG A 162 -12.22 8.23 -1.24
CA ARG A 162 -13.18 9.08 -1.97
C ARG A 162 -12.58 10.31 -2.67
N TYR A 163 -11.38 10.74 -2.27
CA TYR A 163 -10.66 11.88 -2.83
C TYR A 163 -9.56 11.48 -3.82
N MET A 164 -9.27 10.18 -3.95
CA MET A 164 -8.19 9.69 -4.79
C MET A 164 -8.55 9.80 -6.27
N LYS A 165 -7.89 10.72 -6.95
CA LYS A 165 -8.08 11.04 -8.37
C LYS A 165 -7.03 10.38 -9.26
N LEU A 166 -5.85 10.06 -8.72
CA LEU A 166 -4.76 9.48 -9.50
C LEU A 166 -4.18 8.26 -8.79
N ILE A 167 -4.23 7.12 -9.47
CA ILE A 167 -3.63 5.86 -9.02
C ILE A 167 -2.51 5.51 -10.00
N SER A 168 -1.29 5.93 -9.69
CA SER A 168 -0.13 5.79 -10.57
C SER A 168 0.67 4.53 -10.27
N LEU A 169 0.34 3.45 -10.97
CA LEU A 169 1.08 2.18 -10.94
C LEU A 169 1.73 1.87 -12.31
N GLY A 170 2.05 2.92 -13.08
CA GLY A 170 2.56 2.80 -14.45
C GLY A 170 3.87 2.02 -14.63
N ASN A 171 4.63 1.79 -13.56
CA ASN A 171 5.85 0.97 -13.57
C ASN A 171 5.62 -0.52 -13.26
N LEU A 172 4.40 -0.89 -12.84
CA LEU A 172 4.03 -2.26 -12.48
C LEU A 172 3.94 -3.10 -13.75
N SER A 173 4.81 -4.09 -13.89
CA SER A 173 4.80 -4.99 -15.05
C SER A 173 4.02 -6.27 -14.82
N SER A 174 3.87 -6.71 -13.56
CA SER A 174 3.09 -7.90 -13.22
C SER A 174 2.47 -7.85 -11.83
N ALA A 175 1.29 -8.47 -11.69
CA ALA A 175 0.70 -8.79 -10.40
C ALA A 175 0.31 -10.27 -10.36
N THR A 176 0.82 -11.07 -9.42
CA THR A 176 0.47 -12.50 -9.36
C THR A 176 -0.93 -12.76 -8.80
N GLY A 177 -1.43 -11.86 -7.95
CA GLY A 177 -2.79 -11.88 -7.42
C GLY A 177 -3.65 -10.72 -7.94
N ALA A 178 -4.55 -10.24 -7.09
CA ALA A 178 -5.56 -9.26 -7.49
C ALA A 178 -5.05 -7.82 -7.46
N ILE A 179 -5.39 -7.06 -8.49
CA ILE A 179 -5.44 -5.60 -8.47
C ILE A 179 -6.92 -5.22 -8.32
N SER A 180 -7.29 -4.72 -7.14
CA SER A 180 -8.63 -4.25 -6.83
C SER A 180 -8.61 -2.75 -6.58
N VAL A 181 -9.36 -2.00 -7.39
CA VAL A 181 -9.55 -0.57 -7.24
C VAL A 181 -11.04 -0.30 -7.18
N ALA A 182 -11.52 0.16 -6.03
CA ALA A 182 -12.95 0.38 -5.84
C ALA A 182 -13.27 1.59 -4.97
N PHE A 183 -14.41 2.23 -5.21
CA PHE A 183 -14.96 3.28 -4.35
C PHE A 183 -13.98 4.45 -4.07
N ASN A 184 -13.15 4.78 -5.06
CA ASN A 184 -12.28 5.97 -5.03
C ASN A 184 -13.05 7.19 -5.58
N ALA A 185 -12.38 8.28 -5.96
CA ALA A 185 -13.09 9.36 -6.65
C ALA A 185 -13.69 8.82 -7.96
N ALA A 186 -14.89 9.25 -8.34
CA ALA A 186 -15.54 8.80 -9.58
C ALA A 186 -14.72 9.13 -10.84
N SER A 187 -13.85 10.14 -10.76
CA SER A 187 -12.90 10.54 -11.79
C SER A 187 -11.51 9.92 -11.61
N ALA A 188 -11.36 8.87 -10.78
CA ALA A 188 -10.07 8.27 -10.50
C ALA A 188 -9.45 7.69 -11.78
N SER A 189 -8.32 8.23 -12.19
CA SER A 189 -7.49 7.72 -13.27
C SER A 189 -6.57 6.63 -12.74
N VAL A 190 -6.66 5.43 -13.31
CA VAL A 190 -5.85 4.26 -12.97
C VAL A 190 -4.81 4.04 -14.08
N ASP A 191 -3.55 4.32 -13.77
CA ASP A 191 -2.43 4.09 -14.68
C ASP A 191 -1.76 2.74 -14.38
N LEU A 192 -1.92 1.81 -15.32
CA LEU A 192 -1.30 0.48 -15.34
C LEU A 192 -0.56 0.29 -16.68
N SER A 193 0.07 1.35 -17.19
CA SER A 193 0.61 1.41 -18.55
C SER A 193 1.64 0.34 -18.90
N SER A 194 2.41 -0.13 -17.91
CA SER A 194 3.41 -1.20 -18.09
C SER A 194 2.90 -2.60 -17.77
N LEU A 195 1.65 -2.76 -17.30
CA LEU A 195 1.15 -4.04 -16.82
C LEU A 195 1.03 -5.05 -17.96
N LEU A 196 1.75 -6.17 -17.87
CA LEU A 196 1.75 -7.24 -18.87
C LEU A 196 0.80 -8.38 -18.48
N SER A 197 0.75 -8.69 -17.18
CA SER A 197 -0.10 -9.75 -16.64
C SER A 197 -0.61 -9.45 -15.24
N ALA A 198 -1.77 -10.00 -14.92
CA ALA A 198 -2.38 -9.92 -13.60
C ALA A 198 -3.05 -11.24 -13.20
N GLY A 199 -3.13 -11.53 -11.91
CA GLY A 199 -3.97 -12.60 -11.39
C GLY A 199 -5.44 -12.24 -11.57
N ASN A 200 -5.89 -11.18 -10.91
CA ASN A 200 -7.22 -10.61 -11.13
C ASN A 200 -7.12 -9.11 -11.37
N VAL A 201 -8.05 -8.56 -12.17
CA VAL A 201 -8.22 -7.11 -12.32
C VAL A 201 -9.67 -6.79 -12.03
N SER A 202 -9.90 -6.07 -10.93
CA SER A 202 -11.24 -5.65 -10.52
C SER A 202 -11.29 -4.15 -10.33
N LEU A 203 -11.98 -3.47 -11.24
CA LEU A 203 -12.11 -2.03 -11.24
C LEU A 203 -13.59 -1.67 -11.08
N ASN A 204 -13.91 -0.97 -10.00
CA ASN A 204 -15.28 -0.62 -9.64
C ASN A 204 -15.40 0.87 -9.29
N ASN A 205 -16.30 1.59 -9.95
CA ASN A 205 -16.49 3.03 -9.72
C ASN A 205 -15.18 3.82 -9.90
N VAL A 206 -14.50 3.60 -11.02
CA VAL A 206 -13.30 4.34 -11.44
C VAL A 206 -13.57 5.15 -12.70
N GLY A 207 -12.72 6.16 -12.94
CA GLY A 207 -12.72 6.96 -14.17
C GLY A 207 -11.96 6.26 -15.29
N ASP A 208 -10.89 6.90 -15.75
CA ASP A 208 -10.06 6.39 -16.83
C ASP A 208 -9.15 5.24 -16.37
N VAL A 209 -8.92 4.27 -17.26
CA VAL A 209 -8.06 3.11 -17.00
C VAL A 209 -7.12 2.91 -18.18
N PHE A 210 -5.82 2.91 -17.90
CA PHE A 210 -4.77 2.76 -18.92
C PHE A 210 -4.07 1.40 -18.77
N ILE A 211 -4.40 0.45 -19.64
CA ILE A 211 -3.79 -0.89 -19.70
C ILE A 211 -3.38 -1.31 -21.12
N PRO A 212 -2.62 -0.48 -21.87
CA PRO A 212 -2.26 -0.74 -23.27
C PRO A 212 -1.44 -2.02 -23.47
N LEU A 213 -0.74 -2.50 -22.43
CA LEU A 213 0.16 -3.65 -22.53
C LEU A 213 -0.37 -4.94 -21.90
N LEU A 214 -1.53 -4.90 -21.23
CA LEU A 214 -2.06 -6.06 -20.52
C LEU A 214 -2.40 -7.14 -21.54
N ALA A 215 -1.74 -8.29 -21.42
CA ALA A 215 -1.89 -9.41 -22.35
C ALA A 215 -2.65 -10.58 -21.75
N ASN A 216 -2.41 -10.88 -20.47
CA ASN A 216 -2.95 -12.08 -19.82
C ASN A 216 -3.51 -11.78 -18.42
N VAL A 217 -4.72 -12.26 -18.17
CA VAL A 217 -5.32 -12.31 -16.83
C VAL A 217 -5.57 -13.78 -16.48
N SER A 218 -4.86 -14.31 -15.48
CA SER A 218 -4.98 -15.73 -15.12
C SER A 218 -6.20 -16.07 -14.28
N GLY A 219 -6.89 -15.06 -13.77
CA GLY A 219 -8.17 -15.17 -13.09
C GLY A 219 -9.24 -14.39 -13.83
N SER A 220 -9.88 -13.47 -13.11
CA SER A 220 -11.01 -12.69 -13.58
C SER A 220 -10.64 -11.23 -13.90
N PHE A 221 -11.27 -10.70 -14.94
CA PHE A 221 -11.23 -9.29 -15.31
C PHE A 221 -12.64 -8.70 -15.18
N SER A 222 -12.80 -7.61 -14.43
CA SER A 222 -14.10 -6.96 -14.23
C SER A 222 -14.01 -5.43 -14.27
N LEU A 223 -14.91 -4.82 -15.05
CA LEU A 223 -15.23 -3.38 -15.01
C LEU A 223 -16.67 -3.20 -14.53
N HIS A 224 -16.85 -2.50 -13.42
CA HIS A 224 -18.15 -2.27 -12.81
C HIS A 224 -18.36 -0.78 -12.53
N GLN A 225 -19.50 -0.21 -12.94
CA GLN A 225 -19.87 1.17 -12.58
C GLN A 225 -18.80 2.23 -12.89
N CYS A 226 -17.95 2.00 -13.90
CA CYS A 226 -16.91 2.94 -14.30
C CYS A 226 -17.49 4.07 -15.15
N THR A 227 -16.83 5.24 -15.13
CA THR A 227 -17.33 6.47 -15.74
C THR A 227 -16.67 6.86 -17.06
N SER A 228 -15.62 6.14 -17.48
CA SER A 228 -14.95 6.43 -18.77
C SER A 228 -15.81 6.04 -19.97
N GLN A 229 -15.75 6.87 -21.02
CA GLN A 229 -16.47 6.63 -22.27
C GLN A 229 -15.83 5.56 -23.15
N LYS A 230 -14.52 5.31 -22.95
CA LYS A 230 -13.74 4.41 -23.78
C LYS A 230 -12.89 3.50 -22.93
N TYR A 231 -12.85 2.22 -23.30
CA TYR A 231 -11.95 1.26 -22.71
C TYR A 231 -11.16 0.51 -23.78
N ALA A 232 -9.84 0.47 -23.66
CA ALA A 232 -8.97 -0.20 -24.62
C ALA A 232 -7.94 -1.09 -23.93
N ALA A 233 -7.92 -2.35 -24.34
CA ALA A 233 -6.91 -3.35 -23.96
C ALA A 233 -6.35 -4.00 -25.23
N PRO A 234 -5.60 -3.26 -26.07
CA PRO A 234 -5.25 -3.68 -27.42
C PRO A 234 -4.35 -4.92 -27.47
N LYS A 235 -3.67 -5.26 -26.37
CA LYS A 235 -2.82 -6.44 -26.27
C LYS A 235 -3.45 -7.60 -25.52
N LEU A 236 -4.66 -7.46 -24.99
CA LEU A 236 -5.29 -8.49 -24.17
C LEU A 236 -5.68 -9.67 -25.05
N THR A 237 -5.10 -10.84 -24.76
CA THR A 237 -5.34 -12.08 -25.51
C THR A 237 -6.13 -13.12 -24.72
N LEU A 238 -6.01 -13.12 -23.39
CA LEU A 238 -6.55 -14.17 -22.52
C LEU A 238 -7.06 -13.61 -21.18
N VAL A 239 -8.28 -14.00 -20.81
CA VAL A 239 -8.83 -13.94 -19.46
C VAL A 239 -9.36 -15.32 -19.10
N GLN A 240 -8.74 -16.00 -18.14
CA GLN A 240 -8.97 -17.44 -17.92
C GLN A 240 -10.33 -17.75 -17.27
N GLU A 241 -10.72 -17.04 -16.22
CA GLU A 241 -11.89 -17.41 -15.41
C GLU A 241 -13.16 -16.69 -15.83
N SER A 242 -13.24 -15.37 -15.62
CA SER A 242 -14.44 -14.57 -15.93
C SER A 242 -14.06 -13.22 -16.49
N PHE A 243 -14.85 -12.76 -17.47
CA PHE A 243 -14.69 -11.44 -18.07
C PHE A 243 -16.02 -10.70 -17.92
N SER A 244 -16.04 -9.59 -17.18
CA SER A 244 -17.28 -8.86 -16.91
C SER A 244 -17.15 -7.38 -17.17
N ILE A 245 -18.17 -6.82 -17.85
CA ILE A 245 -18.36 -5.40 -18.02
C ILE A 245 -19.83 -5.12 -17.70
N ILE A 246 -20.06 -4.48 -16.54
CA ILE A 246 -21.38 -4.36 -15.92
C ILE A 246 -21.61 -2.92 -15.46
N ASP A 247 -22.79 -2.37 -15.74
CA ASP A 247 -23.28 -1.07 -15.25
C ASP A 247 -22.37 0.15 -15.56
N ASN A 248 -21.62 0.11 -16.67
CA ASN A 248 -20.79 1.24 -17.12
C ASN A 248 -21.61 2.13 -18.07
N SER A 249 -22.60 2.86 -17.54
CA SER A 249 -23.59 3.64 -18.32
C SER A 249 -22.99 4.70 -19.27
N ALA A 250 -21.78 5.21 -18.99
CA ALA A 250 -21.09 6.18 -19.84
C ALA A 250 -20.27 5.54 -20.98
N LEU A 251 -20.05 4.23 -20.94
CA LEU A 251 -19.16 3.51 -21.86
C LEU A 251 -19.80 3.36 -23.25
N THR A 252 -19.12 3.90 -24.26
CA THR A 252 -19.59 3.88 -25.67
C THR A 252 -18.66 3.12 -26.61
N ASP A 253 -17.41 2.89 -26.20
CA ASP A 253 -16.36 2.28 -27.03
C ASP A 253 -15.53 1.29 -26.20
N ILE A 254 -15.44 0.05 -26.68
CA ILE A 254 -14.65 -1.02 -26.06
C ILE A 254 -13.79 -1.66 -27.15
N SER A 255 -12.47 -1.67 -26.96
CA SER A 255 -11.53 -2.20 -27.94
C SER A 255 -10.59 -3.25 -27.33
N MET A 256 -10.77 -4.50 -27.76
CA MET A 256 -9.92 -5.66 -27.40
C MET A 256 -9.72 -6.55 -28.63
N PRO A 257 -9.12 -6.03 -29.72
CA PRO A 257 -9.17 -6.62 -31.06
C PRO A 257 -8.51 -8.00 -31.19
N ILE A 258 -7.66 -8.38 -30.23
CA ILE A 258 -6.93 -9.66 -30.25
C ILE A 258 -7.30 -10.58 -29.09
N LEU A 259 -8.40 -10.31 -28.38
CA LEU A 259 -8.90 -11.16 -27.30
C LEU A 259 -9.38 -12.49 -27.91
N LYS A 260 -8.71 -13.59 -27.54
CA LYS A 260 -8.98 -14.94 -28.07
C LYS A 260 -9.86 -15.74 -27.13
N GLU A 261 -9.60 -15.62 -25.83
CA GLU A 261 -10.25 -16.41 -24.79
C GLU A 261 -10.66 -15.50 -23.63
N ALA A 262 -11.93 -15.58 -23.26
CA ALA A 262 -12.51 -14.88 -22.12
C ALA A 262 -13.47 -15.86 -21.44
N GLY A 263 -13.10 -16.37 -20.26
CA GLY A 263 -13.74 -17.51 -19.59
C GLY A 263 -15.27 -17.48 -19.56
N SER A 264 -15.89 -17.02 -18.47
CA SER A 264 -17.34 -16.80 -18.41
C SER A 264 -17.65 -15.32 -18.71
N PRO A 265 -17.96 -14.93 -19.96
CA PRO A 265 -18.23 -13.54 -20.29
C PRO A 265 -19.61 -13.11 -19.78
N LEU A 266 -19.67 -11.97 -19.09
CA LEU A 266 -20.90 -11.31 -18.69
C LEU A 266 -20.86 -9.84 -19.13
N TYR A 267 -21.69 -9.51 -20.11
CA TYR A 267 -21.87 -8.14 -20.59
C TYR A 267 -23.27 -7.66 -20.21
N ASN A 268 -23.35 -6.72 -19.28
CA ASN A 268 -24.61 -6.09 -18.87
C ASN A 268 -24.37 -4.59 -18.61
N ASN A 269 -24.12 -3.83 -19.67
CA ASN A 269 -24.10 -2.37 -19.59
C ASN A 269 -25.51 -1.85 -19.86
N LYS A 270 -26.11 -1.23 -18.84
CA LYS A 270 -27.32 -0.42 -18.93
C LYS A 270 -27.05 0.97 -18.38
#